data_AF-A0A258JQJ8-F1
#
_entry.id   AF-A0A258JQJ8-F1
#
_cell.length_a   1.000
_cell.length_b   1.000
_cell.length_c   1.000
_cell.angle_alpha   90.00
_cell.angle_beta   90.00
_cell.angle_gamma   90.00
#
_symmetry.space_group_name_H-M   'P 1'
#
loop_
_entity.id
_entity.type
_entity.pdbx_description
1 polymer ?
#
loop_
_entity_poly.entity_id
_entity_poly.type
_entity_poly.pdbx_seq_one_letter_code
_entity_poly.pdbx_strand_id
1 'polypeptide(L)'
;MTNTSKYRETLLQFLDIDIDIKNIMNWIESQPDLEQPDILRELRSIFLEKHEKTGETHWLNFAKNIENGIDDFEEEILDEKLHKNLFYTELEHALKDVEFSLENVTTFTTFTREALINSFITDPEQKNNKKFWNAVHLAVKFEKNTGIYDENNWIAIM
;
A
#
# COMPACT_ATOMS: atom_id res chain seq x y z
N MET A 1 31.99 8.94 13.47
CA MET A 1 31.79 8.37 12.12
C MET A 1 30.29 8.33 11.93
N THR A 2 29.74 9.29 11.18
CA THR A 2 28.30 9.40 10.93
C THR A 2 27.90 8.28 9.98
N ASN A 3 27.09 7.33 10.46
CA ASN A 3 26.41 6.36 9.60
C ASN A 3 25.61 7.17 8.58
N THR A 4 26.15 7.27 7.37
CA THR A 4 25.50 7.98 6.28
C THR A 4 24.36 7.07 5.85
N SER A 5 23.11 7.49 6.08
CA SER A 5 21.94 6.73 5.65
C SER A 5 22.08 6.36 4.18
N LYS A 6 21.70 5.12 3.81
CA LYS A 6 21.83 4.61 2.43
C LYS A 6 21.09 5.49 1.39
N TYR A 7 20.17 6.34 1.84
CA TYR A 7 19.37 7.24 1.00
C TYR A 7 19.99 8.63 0.83
N ARG A 8 20.94 9.01 1.68
CA ARG A 8 21.40 10.40 1.82
C ARG A 8 22.07 10.92 0.55
N GLU A 9 22.93 10.12 -0.08
CA GLU A 9 23.62 10.51 -1.32
C GLU A 9 22.61 10.78 -2.45
N THR A 10 21.61 9.91 -2.60
CA THR A 10 20.53 10.08 -3.59
C THR A 10 19.72 11.35 -3.33
N LEU A 11 19.34 11.59 -2.07
CA LEU A 11 18.61 12.80 -1.70
C LEU A 11 19.42 14.08 -1.97
N LEU A 12 20.73 14.06 -1.71
CA LEU A 12 21.60 15.18 -2.04
C LEU A 12 21.72 15.43 -3.55
N GLN A 13 21.80 14.38 -4.36
CA GLN A 13 21.79 14.52 -5.83
C GLN A 13 20.54 15.23 -6.35
N PHE A 14 19.36 14.90 -5.81
CA PHE A 14 18.12 15.60 -6.17
C PHE A 14 18.10 17.07 -5.73
N LEU A 15 18.85 17.42 -4.68
CA LEU A 15 18.87 18.76 -4.12
C LEU A 15 19.97 19.66 -4.70
N ASP A 16 20.89 19.11 -5.50
CA ASP A 16 21.97 19.84 -6.17
C ASP A 16 21.58 20.33 -7.58
N ILE A 17 20.57 19.71 -8.20
CA ILE A 17 20.02 20.10 -9.51
C ILE A 17 18.66 20.72 -9.25
N ASP A 18 18.53 22.05 -9.40
CA ASP A 18 17.28 22.84 -9.27
C ASP A 18 16.18 22.16 -8.44
N ILE A 19 16.19 22.38 -7.13
CA ILE A 19 15.35 21.72 -6.10
C ILE A 19 13.97 21.32 -6.67
N ASP A 20 13.87 20.07 -7.12
CA ASP A 20 12.63 19.51 -7.65
C ASP A 20 12.00 18.63 -6.57
N ILE A 21 11.30 19.30 -5.65
CA ILE A 21 10.58 18.64 -4.56
C ILE A 21 9.62 17.58 -5.10
N LYS A 22 9.02 17.80 -6.28
CA LYS A 22 8.08 16.84 -6.87
C LYS A 22 8.78 15.55 -7.26
N ASN A 23 9.96 15.63 -7.87
CA ASN A 23 10.74 14.43 -8.20
C ASN A 23 11.22 13.68 -6.95
N ILE A 24 11.60 14.41 -5.90
CA ILE A 24 11.97 13.80 -4.62
C ILE A 24 10.77 13.02 -4.04
N MET A 25 9.59 13.63 -3.98
CA MET A 25 8.39 12.97 -3.45
C MET A 25 7.99 11.75 -4.30
N ASN A 26 7.98 11.87 -5.63
CA ASN A 26 7.70 10.73 -6.52
C ASN A 26 8.69 9.57 -6.30
N TRP A 27 9.96 9.88 -6.04
CA TRP A 27 10.97 8.87 -5.76
C TRP A 27 10.72 8.19 -4.41
N ILE A 28 10.37 8.96 -3.37
CA ILE A 28 10.01 8.43 -2.04
C ILE A 28 8.81 7.49 -2.16
N GLU A 29 7.74 7.91 -2.84
CA GLU A 29 6.53 7.11 -3.06
C GLU A 29 6.79 5.81 -3.85
N SER A 30 7.90 5.74 -4.59
CA SER A 30 8.30 4.53 -5.33
C SER A 30 9.08 3.52 -4.47
N GLN A 31 9.51 3.89 -3.26
CA GLN A 31 10.22 3.00 -2.34
C GLN A 31 9.22 2.14 -1.54
N PRO A 32 9.65 0.99 -0.99
CA PRO A 32 8.78 0.17 -0.14
C PRO A 32 8.22 0.97 1.04
N ASP A 33 6.95 0.79 1.38
CA ASP A 33 6.25 1.61 2.40
C ASP A 33 7.01 1.70 3.74
N LEU A 34 7.66 0.60 4.18
CA LEU A 34 8.46 0.60 5.42
C LEU A 34 9.74 1.44 5.35
N GLU A 35 10.26 1.68 4.16
CA GLU A 35 11.48 2.45 3.95
C GLU A 35 11.18 3.95 3.86
N GLN A 36 9.96 4.32 3.47
CA GLN A 36 9.55 5.71 3.24
C GLN A 36 9.70 6.62 4.49
N PRO A 37 9.32 6.22 5.73
CA PRO A 37 9.52 7.03 6.91
C PRO A 37 10.99 7.35 7.20
N ASP A 38 11.88 6.36 7.03
CA ASP A 38 13.32 6.54 7.22
C ASP A 38 13.92 7.49 6.17
N ILE A 39 13.44 7.42 4.93
CA ILE A 39 13.83 8.34 3.87
C ILE A 39 13.36 9.76 4.18
N LEU A 40 12.11 9.92 4.65
CA LEU A 40 11.55 11.21 5.05
C LEU A 40 12.31 11.83 6.23
N ARG A 41 12.68 11.03 7.25
CA ARG A 41 13.53 11.47 8.36
C ARG A 41 14.91 11.94 7.90
N GLU A 42 15.51 11.24 6.94
CA GLU A 42 16.79 11.66 6.36
C GLU A 42 16.63 12.98 5.59
N LEU A 43 15.59 13.12 4.77
CA LEU A 43 15.31 14.35 4.03
C LEU A 43 15.08 15.54 4.97
N ARG A 44 14.31 15.35 6.04
CA ARG A 44 14.13 16.35 7.12
C ARG A 44 15.47 16.77 7.70
N SER A 45 16.35 15.80 7.99
CA SER A 45 17.67 16.07 8.58
C SER A 45 18.54 16.90 7.64
N ILE A 46 18.53 16.58 6.33
CA ILE A 46 19.23 17.38 5.30
C ILE A 46 18.72 18.83 5.27
N PHE A 47 17.40 19.05 5.37
CA PHE A 47 16.83 20.39 5.40
C PHE A 47 17.21 21.17 6.66
N LEU A 48 17.22 20.53 7.83
CA LEU A 48 17.70 21.16 9.07
C LEU A 48 19.17 21.57 8.93
N GLU A 49 20.03 20.69 8.41
CA GLU A 49 21.44 21.02 8.18
C GLU A 49 21.65 22.17 7.18
N LYS A 50 20.82 22.25 6.12
CA LYS A 50 20.86 23.37 5.18
C LYS A 50 20.43 24.68 5.87
N HIS A 51 19.37 24.65 6.68
CA HIS A 51 18.96 25.81 7.49
C HIS A 51 20.06 26.28 8.44
N GLU A 52 20.71 25.36 9.15
CA GLU A 52 21.82 25.70 10.06
C GLU A 52 23.00 26.36 9.33
N LYS A 53 23.25 25.97 8.07
CA LYS A 53 24.33 26.52 7.25
C LYS A 53 23.99 27.86 6.60
N THR A 54 22.77 28.04 6.10
CA THR A 54 22.40 29.23 5.31
C THR A 54 21.57 30.26 6.08
N GLY A 55 20.92 29.84 7.18
CA GLY A 55 19.95 30.63 7.93
C GLY A 55 18.60 30.82 7.22
N GLU A 56 18.42 30.23 6.03
CA GLU A 56 17.21 30.46 5.24
C GLU A 56 16.01 29.70 5.81
N THR A 57 14.90 30.40 6.01
CA THR A 57 13.72 29.88 6.72
C THR A 57 12.90 28.87 5.91
N HIS A 58 13.05 28.85 4.58
CA HIS A 58 12.33 27.89 3.73
C HIS A 58 12.77 26.44 4.02
N TRP A 59 14.06 26.21 4.31
CA TRP A 59 14.57 24.90 4.72
C TRP A 59 13.93 24.42 6.03
N LEU A 60 13.81 25.32 7.01
CA LEU A 60 13.15 25.01 8.27
C LEU A 60 11.67 24.69 8.09
N ASN A 61 10.98 25.40 7.19
CA ASN A 61 9.57 25.13 6.88
C ASN A 61 9.39 23.76 6.22
N PHE A 62 10.27 23.37 5.28
CA PHE A 62 10.22 22.03 4.68
C PHE A 62 10.46 20.92 5.71
N ALA A 63 11.43 21.10 6.62
CA ALA A 63 11.69 20.15 7.68
C ALA A 63 10.45 19.92 8.58
N LYS A 64 9.77 21.01 8.98
CA LYS A 64 8.55 20.94 9.81
C LYS A 64 7.37 20.28 9.09
N ASN A 65 7.20 20.55 7.79
CA ASN A 65 6.14 19.92 7.01
C ASN A 65 6.31 18.41 6.93
N ILE A 66 7.54 17.93 6.79
CA ILE A 66 7.84 16.49 6.79
C ILE A 66 7.60 15.90 8.18
N GLU A 67 8.07 16.56 9.24
CA GLU A 67 7.89 16.10 10.63
C GLU A 67 6.43 15.87 10.99
N ASN A 68 5.55 16.80 10.62
CA ASN A 68 4.12 16.70 10.91
C ASN A 68 3.41 15.56 10.15
N GLY A 69 4.01 15.00 9.09
CA GLY A 69 3.38 13.96 8.27
C GLY A 69 3.95 12.56 8.47
N ILE A 70 5.12 12.41 9.10
CA ILE A 70 5.75 11.10 9.28
C ILE A 70 4.96 10.23 10.26
N ASP A 71 4.55 10.77 11.41
CA ASP A 71 3.92 9.99 12.47
C ASP A 71 2.55 9.44 12.02
N ASP A 72 1.72 10.29 11.39
CA ASP A 72 0.42 9.89 10.83
C ASP A 72 0.57 8.79 9.75
N PHE A 73 1.60 8.92 8.91
CA PHE A 73 1.88 7.96 7.85
C PHE A 73 2.39 6.60 8.38
N GLU A 74 3.19 6.61 9.45
CA GLU A 74 3.63 5.38 10.10
C GLU A 74 2.47 4.62 10.75
N GLU A 75 1.54 5.33 11.40
CA GLU A 75 0.31 4.73 11.93
C GLU A 75 -0.53 4.09 10.80
N GLU A 76 -0.73 4.80 9.69
CA GLU A 76 -1.49 4.29 8.55
C GLU A 76 -0.86 3.01 7.95
N ILE A 77 0.47 2.98 7.76
CA ILE A 77 1.18 1.79 7.27
C ILE A 77 1.04 0.62 8.25
N LEU A 78 1.15 0.89 9.55
CA LEU A 78 1.04 -0.14 10.58
C LEU A 78 -0.37 -0.74 10.61
N ASP A 79 -1.40 0.09 10.50
CA ASP A 79 -2.80 -0.35 10.43
C ASP A 79 -3.10 -1.16 9.17
N GLU A 80 -2.64 -0.73 8.00
CA GLU A 80 -2.82 -1.50 6.76
C GLU A 80 -2.14 -2.87 6.84
N LYS A 81 -0.91 -2.92 7.38
CA LYS A 81 -0.17 -4.17 7.57
C LYS A 81 -0.84 -5.08 8.59
N LEU A 82 -1.35 -4.52 9.68
CA LEU A 82 -2.07 -5.28 10.70
C LEU A 82 -3.32 -5.92 10.10
N HIS A 83 -4.15 -5.16 9.38
CA HIS A 83 -5.34 -5.70 8.71
C HIS A 83 -4.99 -6.80 7.71
N LYS A 84 -3.94 -6.59 6.90
CA LYS A 84 -3.48 -7.59 5.93
C LYS A 84 -2.97 -8.87 6.62
N ASN A 85 -2.26 -8.74 7.72
CA ASN A 85 -1.74 -9.88 8.48
C ASN A 85 -2.86 -10.64 9.19
N LEU A 86 -3.83 -9.93 9.79
CA LEU A 86 -5.03 -10.52 10.36
C LEU A 86 -5.79 -11.32 9.30
N PHE A 87 -6.00 -10.75 8.11
CA PHE A 87 -6.64 -11.45 7.00
C PHE A 87 -5.89 -12.72 6.57
N TYR A 88 -4.56 -12.65 6.41
CA TYR A 88 -3.77 -13.85 6.07
C TYR A 88 -3.78 -14.91 7.17
N THR A 89 -3.72 -14.49 8.43
CA THR A 89 -3.77 -15.41 9.58
C THR A 89 -5.13 -16.10 9.66
N GLU A 90 -6.22 -15.37 9.44
CA GLU A 90 -7.58 -15.93 9.38
C GLU A 90 -7.73 -16.88 8.19
N LEU A 91 -7.17 -16.55 7.03
CA LEU A 91 -7.14 -17.45 5.88
C LEU A 91 -6.32 -18.71 6.16
N GLU A 92 -5.10 -18.60 6.69
CA GLU A 92 -4.27 -19.74 7.05
C GLU A 92 -4.96 -20.63 8.08
N HIS A 93 -5.63 -20.03 9.07
CA HIS A 93 -6.39 -20.78 10.07
C HIS A 93 -7.60 -21.48 9.44
N ALA A 94 -8.35 -20.79 8.56
CA ALA A 94 -9.46 -21.38 7.83
C ALA A 94 -9.03 -22.52 6.89
N LEU A 95 -7.79 -22.47 6.38
CA LEU A 95 -7.23 -23.44 5.44
C LEU A 95 -6.35 -24.50 6.09
N LYS A 96 -6.09 -24.41 7.40
CA LYS A 96 -5.08 -25.21 8.12
C LYS A 96 -5.28 -26.72 7.99
N ASP A 97 -6.54 -27.16 7.99
CA ASP A 97 -6.93 -28.57 7.87
C ASP A 97 -7.73 -28.85 6.59
N VAL A 98 -7.71 -27.91 5.64
CA VAL A 98 -8.45 -28.01 4.38
C VAL A 98 -7.62 -28.81 3.40
N GLU A 99 -7.97 -30.08 3.23
CA GLU A 99 -7.45 -30.91 2.14
C GLU A 99 -7.79 -30.23 0.80
N PHE A 100 -6.83 -30.17 -0.13
CA PHE A 100 -7.04 -29.54 -1.43
C PHE A 100 -7.92 -30.45 -2.31
N SER A 101 -9.22 -30.45 -2.02
CA SER A 101 -10.25 -31.20 -2.72
C SER A 101 -11.07 -30.27 -3.60
N LEU A 102 -11.73 -30.84 -4.62
CA LEU A 102 -12.64 -30.08 -5.49
C LEU A 102 -13.77 -29.41 -4.69
N GLU A 103 -14.24 -30.06 -3.64
CA GLU A 103 -15.27 -29.53 -2.73
C GLU A 103 -14.77 -28.29 -1.97
N ASN A 104 -13.57 -28.35 -1.42
CA ASN A 104 -12.99 -27.22 -0.67
C ASN A 104 -12.62 -26.04 -1.58
N VAL A 105 -12.13 -26.32 -2.79
CA VAL A 105 -11.92 -25.31 -3.82
C VAL A 105 -13.24 -24.65 -4.20
N THR A 106 -14.31 -25.42 -4.35
CA THR A 106 -15.66 -24.90 -4.67
C THR A 106 -16.20 -24.01 -3.54
N THR A 107 -16.02 -24.43 -2.29
CA THR A 107 -16.44 -23.66 -1.11
C THR A 107 -15.69 -22.34 -0.99
N PHE A 108 -14.35 -22.35 -1.11
CA PHE A 108 -13.54 -21.14 -1.05
C PHE A 108 -13.88 -20.16 -2.18
N THR A 109 -14.11 -20.69 -3.38
CA THR A 109 -14.47 -19.88 -4.55
C THR A 109 -15.86 -19.24 -4.37
N THR A 110 -16.82 -19.98 -3.83
CA THR A 110 -18.16 -19.48 -3.52
C THR A 110 -18.10 -18.37 -2.46
N PHE A 111 -17.37 -18.58 -1.37
CA PHE A 111 -17.16 -17.57 -0.33
C PHE A 111 -16.53 -16.29 -0.88
N THR A 112 -15.49 -16.43 -1.69
CA THR A 112 -14.78 -15.29 -2.29
C THR A 112 -15.71 -14.46 -3.18
N ARG A 113 -16.54 -15.12 -4.01
CA ARG A 113 -17.54 -14.46 -4.84
C ARG A 113 -18.59 -13.73 -4.00
N GLU A 114 -19.16 -14.38 -2.99
CA GLU A 114 -20.16 -13.77 -2.11
C GLU A 114 -19.61 -12.55 -1.37
N ALA A 115 -18.36 -12.62 -0.89
CA ALA A 115 -17.68 -11.50 -0.26
C ALA A 115 -17.53 -10.31 -1.22
N LEU A 116 -17.10 -10.55 -2.46
CA LEU A 116 -16.97 -9.51 -3.48
C LEU A 116 -18.32 -8.87 -3.84
N ILE A 117 -19.38 -9.67 -3.98
CA ILE A 117 -20.75 -9.18 -4.22
C ILE A 117 -21.23 -8.32 -3.06
N ASN A 118 -21.06 -8.80 -1.83
CA ASN A 118 -21.46 -8.05 -0.65
C ASN A 118 -20.71 -6.73 -0.57
N SER A 119 -19.38 -6.71 -0.75
CA SER A 119 -18.60 -5.47 -0.79
C SER A 119 -19.09 -4.50 -1.87
N PHE A 120 -19.44 -4.99 -3.06
CA PHE A 120 -20.00 -4.14 -4.11
C PHE A 120 -21.36 -3.52 -3.76
N ILE A 121 -22.21 -4.27 -3.05
CA ILE A 121 -23.54 -3.83 -2.64
C ILE A 121 -23.47 -2.86 -1.45
N THR A 122 -22.61 -3.15 -0.46
CA THR A 122 -22.56 -2.42 0.80
C THR A 122 -21.69 -1.17 0.75
N ASP A 123 -20.70 -1.13 -0.15
CA ASP A 123 -19.76 -0.03 -0.27
C ASP A 123 -19.81 0.60 -1.69
N PRO A 124 -20.45 1.77 -1.83
CA PRO A 124 -20.56 2.47 -3.10
C PRO A 124 -19.21 2.85 -3.74
N GLU A 125 -18.13 2.98 -2.95
CA GLU A 125 -16.80 3.33 -3.46
C GLU A 125 -16.20 2.21 -4.32
N GLN A 126 -16.60 0.96 -4.07
CA GLN A 126 -16.11 -0.20 -4.82
C GLN A 126 -16.42 -0.13 -6.32
N LYS A 127 -17.50 0.56 -6.71
CA LYS A 127 -17.91 0.70 -8.11
C LYS A 127 -16.84 1.34 -8.98
N ASN A 128 -16.09 2.29 -8.43
CA ASN A 128 -15.01 2.99 -9.13
C ASN A 128 -13.62 2.50 -8.73
N ASN A 129 -13.53 1.50 -7.84
CA ASN A 129 -12.26 1.01 -7.32
C ASN A 129 -11.62 0.02 -8.32
N LYS A 130 -10.52 0.45 -8.96
CA LYS A 130 -9.77 -0.39 -9.90
C LYS A 130 -9.22 -1.69 -9.27
N LYS A 131 -8.79 -1.65 -8.01
CA LYS A 131 -8.26 -2.83 -7.30
C LYS A 131 -9.37 -3.86 -7.06
N PHE A 132 -10.58 -3.41 -6.72
CA PHE A 132 -11.76 -4.26 -6.58
C PHE A 132 -12.09 -5.01 -7.87
N TRP A 133 -12.19 -4.29 -8.99
CA TRP A 133 -12.47 -4.91 -10.29
C TRP A 133 -11.38 -5.89 -10.73
N ASN A 134 -10.11 -5.65 -10.39
CA ASN A 134 -9.05 -6.63 -10.63
C ASN A 134 -9.30 -7.93 -9.84
N ALA A 135 -9.74 -7.83 -8.58
CA ALA A 135 -10.08 -8.99 -7.76
C ALA A 135 -11.29 -9.77 -8.33
N VAL A 136 -12.34 -9.06 -8.77
CA VAL A 136 -13.51 -9.67 -9.45
C VAL A 136 -13.08 -10.44 -10.70
N HIS A 137 -12.27 -9.82 -11.57
CA HIS A 137 -11.78 -10.50 -12.78
C HIS A 137 -10.92 -11.74 -12.48
N LEU A 138 -10.08 -11.68 -11.43
CA LEU A 138 -9.29 -12.83 -11.00
C LEU A 138 -10.18 -13.96 -10.48
N ALA A 139 -11.18 -13.66 -9.67
CA ALA A 139 -12.14 -14.65 -9.16
C ALA A 139 -12.94 -15.31 -10.31
N VAL A 140 -13.48 -14.52 -11.24
CA VAL A 140 -14.19 -15.02 -12.43
C VAL A 140 -13.27 -15.88 -13.30
N LYS A 141 -12.03 -15.45 -13.52
CA LYS A 141 -11.04 -16.23 -14.29
C LYS A 141 -10.71 -17.56 -13.59
N PHE A 142 -10.57 -17.54 -12.28
CA PHE A 142 -10.33 -18.73 -11.49
C PHE A 142 -11.50 -19.73 -11.61
N GLU A 143 -12.73 -19.26 -11.42
CA GLU A 143 -13.95 -20.07 -11.60
C GLU A 143 -14.06 -20.69 -13.00
N LYS A 144 -13.71 -19.94 -14.06
CA LYS A 144 -13.71 -20.45 -15.44
C LYS A 144 -12.67 -21.54 -15.63
N ASN A 145 -11.48 -21.37 -15.06
CA ASN A 145 -10.39 -22.35 -15.16
C ASN A 145 -10.66 -23.63 -14.37
N THR A 146 -11.42 -23.55 -13.28
CA THR A 146 -11.82 -24.70 -12.47
C THR A 146 -13.12 -25.36 -12.94
N GLY A 147 -13.82 -24.75 -13.90
CA GLY A 147 -15.08 -25.26 -14.45
C GLY A 147 -16.31 -25.01 -13.57
N ILE A 148 -16.21 -24.13 -12.56
CA ILE A 148 -17.26 -23.84 -11.57
C ILE A 148 -18.06 -22.57 -11.94
N TYR A 149 -17.61 -21.82 -12.94
CA TYR A 149 -18.22 -20.56 -13.34
C TYR A 149 -19.69 -20.72 -13.79
N ASP A 150 -20.56 -19.89 -13.22
CA ASP A 150 -21.94 -19.65 -13.66
C ASP A 150 -22.18 -18.13 -13.66
N GLU A 151 -22.64 -17.62 -14.80
CA GLU A 151 -22.91 -16.19 -15.01
C GLU A 151 -23.98 -15.66 -14.04
N ASN A 152 -24.98 -16.47 -13.68
CA ASN A 152 -26.05 -16.07 -12.77
C ASN A 152 -25.52 -15.73 -11.37
N ASN A 153 -24.40 -16.33 -10.97
CA ASN A 153 -23.81 -16.07 -9.66
C ASN A 153 -23.15 -14.70 -9.55
N TRP A 154 -22.90 -14.00 -10.67
CA TRP A 154 -22.21 -12.71 -10.71
C TRP A 154 -23.10 -11.54 -11.17
N ILE A 155 -24.38 -11.80 -11.44
CA ILE A 155 -25.32 -10.82 -12.01
C ILE A 155 -25.51 -9.56 -11.16
N ALA A 156 -25.16 -9.61 -9.88
CA ALA A 156 -25.24 -8.46 -8.98
C ALA A 156 -24.15 -7.40 -9.26
N ILE A 157 -23.06 -7.79 -9.93
CA ILE A 157 -21.91 -6.90 -10.22
C ILE A 157 -21.71 -6.71 -11.74
N MET A 158 -22.14 -7.66 -12.59
CA MET A 158 -22.08 -7.52 -14.06
C MET A 158 -23.23 -6.68 -14.63
#